data_AF-A0A0R2X0T4-F1
#
_entry.id   AF-A0A0R2X0T4-F1
#
_cell.length_a   1.000
_cell.length_b   1.000
_cell.length_c   1.000
_cell.angle_alpha   90.00
_cell.angle_beta   90.00
_cell.angle_gamma   90.00
#
_symmetry.space_group_name_H-M   'P 1'
#
loop_
_entity.id
_entity.type
_entity.pdbx_description
1 polymer ?
#
loop_
_entity_poly.entity_id
_entity_poly.type
_entity_poly.pdbx_seq_one_letter_code
_entity_poly.pdbx_strand_id
1 'polypeptide(L)'
;MEYLIPILLVVISLGCQKSDKPFYGIKTAIVEQHPGKKIMEMQCYVCHNPATPEENRIAPPMIAIKNHYKKNNISKENFVKEIQKFIKNPVVKNSKMPGAVKKFGLMPRQYFSESAIRQIAEYMYDNELERPVGFDENHKNIKGNGIIKVQIKNILRYSHNYINFLNGKFDFTYRNFYSFL
;
A
#
# COMPACT_ATOMS: atom_id res chain seq x y z
N MET A 1 -72.08 11.81 -49.70
CA MET A 1 -71.82 10.36 -49.88
C MET A 1 -70.31 10.25 -50.08
N GLU A 2 -69.50 10.63 -49.09
CA GLU A 2 -69.11 9.84 -47.91
C GLU A 2 -68.37 8.54 -48.26
N TYR A 3 -67.27 8.30 -47.52
CA TYR A 3 -66.44 7.07 -47.43
C TYR A 3 -65.38 6.89 -48.54
N LEU A 4 -64.13 6.47 -48.30
CA LEU A 4 -63.47 5.80 -47.18
C LEU A 4 -61.95 6.03 -47.23
N ILE A 5 -61.35 6.19 -46.05
CA ILE A 5 -59.91 6.21 -45.77
C ILE A 5 -59.37 4.77 -45.85
N PRO A 6 -58.24 4.48 -46.52
CA PRO A 6 -57.41 3.34 -46.16
C PRO A 6 -56.32 3.81 -45.18
N ILE A 7 -56.57 3.44 -43.93
CA ILE A 7 -55.62 3.45 -42.81
C ILE A 7 -54.50 2.48 -43.19
N LEU A 8 -53.32 2.97 -43.55
CA LEU A 8 -52.09 2.17 -43.50
C LEU A 8 -51.58 2.24 -42.06
N LEU A 9 -52.12 1.35 -41.23
CA LEU A 9 -51.73 1.07 -39.86
C LEU A 9 -50.31 0.48 -39.87
N VAL A 10 -49.31 1.35 -39.90
CA VAL A 10 -47.94 0.98 -39.55
C VAL A 10 -47.90 0.83 -38.03
N VAL A 11 -48.20 -0.40 -37.58
CA VAL A 11 -47.88 -0.87 -36.22
C VAL A 11 -46.37 -1.02 -36.16
N ILE A 12 -45.67 0.02 -35.69
CA ILE A 12 -44.32 -0.13 -35.14
C ILE A 12 -44.47 -0.09 -33.63
N SER A 13 -44.39 -1.27 -33.04
CA SER A 13 -44.29 -1.51 -31.62
C SER A 13 -43.08 -0.77 -31.04
N LEU A 14 -43.34 0.34 -30.36
CA LEU A 14 -42.42 0.91 -29.38
C LEU A 14 -42.40 0.00 -28.14
N GLY A 15 -41.62 -1.08 -28.23
CA GLY A 15 -41.25 -1.91 -27.09
C GLY A 15 -39.86 -1.50 -26.56
N CYS A 16 -39.77 -0.39 -25.82
CA CYS A 16 -38.58 -0.14 -25.01
C CYS A 16 -38.63 -1.01 -23.76
N GLN A 17 -37.66 -1.92 -23.65
CA GLN A 17 -37.44 -2.76 -22.49
C GLN A 17 -37.11 -1.91 -21.26
N LYS A 18 -37.76 -2.29 -20.17
CA LYS A 18 -37.52 -1.94 -18.76
C LYS A 18 -36.16 -1.26 -18.51
N SER A 19 -36.20 -0.01 -18.03
CA SER A 19 -34.99 0.67 -17.57
C SER A 19 -34.48 -0.01 -16.29
N ASP A 20 -33.37 -0.74 -16.40
CA ASP A 20 -32.56 -1.03 -15.24
C ASP A 20 -31.94 0.30 -14.77
N LYS A 21 -32.26 0.67 -13.53
CA LYS A 21 -31.69 1.84 -12.88
C LYS A 21 -30.16 1.71 -12.93
N PRO A 22 -29.40 2.76 -13.29
CA PRO A 22 -27.96 2.67 -13.25
C PRO A 22 -27.57 2.39 -11.80
N PHE A 23 -27.06 1.18 -11.56
CA PHE A 23 -26.28 0.91 -10.36
C PHE A 23 -25.22 1.98 -10.34
N TYR A 24 -25.23 2.83 -9.32
CA TYR A 24 -24.18 3.79 -9.05
C TYR A 24 -22.93 2.97 -8.82
N GLY A 25 -22.24 2.65 -9.93
CA GLY A 25 -20.97 1.98 -9.92
C GLY A 25 -20.09 2.84 -9.05
N ILE A 26 -19.77 2.30 -7.88
CA ILE A 26 -18.66 2.80 -7.09
C ILE A 26 -17.52 2.90 -8.10
N LYS A 27 -17.18 4.13 -8.49
CA LYS A 27 -15.87 4.41 -9.06
C LYS A 27 -14.93 3.92 -7.97
N THR A 28 -14.43 2.69 -8.10
CA THR A 28 -13.19 2.29 -7.49
C THR A 28 -12.22 3.33 -8.01
N ALA A 29 -11.96 4.35 -7.20
CA ALA A 29 -10.85 5.24 -7.42
C ALA A 29 -9.66 4.31 -7.49
N ILE A 30 -9.17 4.05 -8.70
CA ILE A 30 -7.89 3.41 -8.91
C ILE A 30 -6.92 4.44 -8.33
N VAL A 31 -6.62 4.31 -7.05
CA VAL A 31 -5.59 5.11 -6.41
C VAL A 31 -4.33 4.66 -7.11
N GLU A 32 -3.87 5.46 -8.07
CA GLU A 32 -2.63 5.21 -8.78
C GLU A 32 -1.55 5.03 -7.72
N GLN A 33 -1.13 3.78 -7.54
CA GLN A 33 -0.28 3.41 -6.44
C GLN A 33 1.12 3.90 -6.79
N HIS A 34 1.63 4.89 -6.02
CA HIS A 34 2.98 5.43 -6.21
C HIS A 34 3.98 4.29 -6.44
N PRO A 35 4.81 4.33 -7.51
CA PRO A 35 5.60 3.17 -7.92
C PRO A 35 6.55 2.70 -6.81
N GLY A 36 7.11 3.64 -6.04
CA GLY A 36 7.88 3.34 -4.82
C GLY A 36 7.16 2.48 -3.77
N LYS A 37 5.84 2.62 -3.60
CA LYS A 37 5.05 1.77 -2.68
C LYS A 37 5.06 0.32 -3.14
N LYS A 38 4.78 0.10 -4.44
CA LYS A 38 4.76 -1.25 -5.03
C LYS A 38 6.11 -1.93 -4.88
N ILE A 39 7.20 -1.21 -5.18
CA ILE A 39 8.57 -1.75 -5.03
C ILE A 39 8.87 -2.07 -3.56
N MET A 40 8.52 -1.18 -2.62
CA MET A 40 8.73 -1.39 -1.19
C MET A 40 7.98 -2.62 -0.67
N GLU A 41 6.72 -2.81 -1.09
CA GLU A 41 5.92 -3.98 -0.73
C GLU A 41 6.51 -5.28 -1.28
N MET A 42 7.03 -5.29 -2.51
CA MET A 42 7.61 -6.49 -3.11
C MET A 42 9.00 -6.83 -2.55
N GLN A 43 9.84 -5.82 -2.27
CA GLN A 43 11.27 -6.03 -1.99
C GLN A 43 11.65 -5.82 -0.52
N CYS A 44 10.99 -4.90 0.19
CA CYS A 44 11.36 -4.56 1.56
C CYS A 44 10.49 -5.27 2.60
N TYR A 45 9.21 -5.51 2.28
CA TYR A 45 8.28 -6.13 3.24
C TYR A 45 8.56 -7.61 3.49
N VAL A 46 9.45 -8.26 2.72
CA VAL A 46 9.95 -9.59 3.09
C VAL A 46 10.49 -9.64 4.52
N CYS A 47 11.08 -8.53 5.01
CA CYS A 47 11.55 -8.39 6.39
C CYS A 47 10.83 -7.27 7.16
N HIS A 48 10.43 -6.19 6.50
CA HIS A 48 9.92 -4.96 7.12
C HIS A 48 8.38 -4.87 7.16
N ASN A 49 7.67 -5.99 6.98
CA ASN A 49 6.21 -6.00 6.91
C ASN A 49 5.57 -5.42 8.18
N PRO A 50 4.73 -4.36 8.08
CA PRO A 50 4.03 -3.79 9.23
C PRO A 50 2.97 -4.73 9.82
N ALA A 51 2.51 -5.75 9.09
CA ALA A 51 1.54 -6.72 9.58
C ALA A 51 2.17 -7.84 10.43
N THR A 52 3.49 -7.99 10.44
CA THR A 52 4.16 -9.02 11.24
C THR A 52 4.06 -8.66 12.74
N PRO A 53 3.61 -9.58 13.61
CA PRO A 53 3.60 -9.39 15.06
C PRO A 53 4.98 -8.99 15.59
N GLU A 54 5.03 -8.27 16.72
CA GLU A 54 6.28 -7.71 17.22
C GLU A 54 7.32 -8.79 17.56
N GLU A 55 6.87 -9.88 18.17
CA GLU A 55 7.67 -11.04 18.57
C GLU A 55 8.28 -11.80 17.39
N ASN A 56 7.66 -11.70 16.21
CA ASN A 56 8.09 -12.39 14.99
C ASN A 56 8.80 -11.46 13.99
N ARG A 57 8.96 -10.17 14.33
CA ARG A 57 9.62 -9.21 13.44
C ARG A 57 11.13 -9.42 13.44
N ILE A 58 11.68 -9.57 12.25
CA ILE A 58 13.13 -9.68 12.01
C ILE A 58 13.78 -8.37 11.56
N ALA A 59 12.99 -7.31 11.40
CA ALA A 59 13.47 -5.98 11.02
C ALA A 59 12.52 -4.88 11.54
N PRO A 60 12.99 -3.63 11.70
CA PRO A 60 12.13 -2.53 12.15
C PRO A 60 11.08 -2.20 11.08
N PRO A 61 9.82 -1.89 11.44
CA PRO A 61 8.81 -1.51 10.45
C PRO A 61 9.22 -0.22 9.70
N MET A 62 8.83 -0.09 8.43
CA MET A 62 9.24 1.05 7.58
C MET A 62 8.87 2.43 8.16
N ILE A 63 7.78 2.53 8.93
CA ILE A 63 7.42 3.77 9.64
C ILE A 63 8.48 4.19 10.66
N ALA A 64 9.09 3.25 11.39
CA ALA A 64 10.18 3.55 12.32
C ALA A 64 11.40 4.07 11.56
N ILE A 65 11.76 3.41 10.44
CA ILE A 65 12.86 3.85 9.58
C ILE A 65 12.62 5.29 9.10
N LYS A 66 11.42 5.57 8.57
CA LYS A 66 11.04 6.93 8.15
C LYS A 66 11.25 7.92 9.28
N ASN A 67 10.78 7.64 10.50
CA ASN A 67 10.86 8.58 11.61
C ASN A 67 12.30 8.86 12.07
N HIS A 68 13.18 7.84 12.04
CA HIS A 68 14.59 8.03 12.40
C HIS A 68 15.39 8.79 11.33
N TYR A 69 15.07 8.59 10.05
CA TYR A 69 15.77 9.24 8.93
C TYR A 69 15.20 10.61 8.58
N LYS A 70 13.88 10.82 8.75
CA LYS A 70 13.18 12.07 8.50
C LYS A 70 13.20 12.97 9.74
N LYS A 71 14.40 13.41 10.13
CA LYS A 71 14.58 14.44 11.17
C LYS A 71 14.05 15.79 10.71
N ASN A 72 13.78 16.71 11.66
CA ASN A 72 13.28 18.05 11.37
C ASN A 72 14.15 18.74 10.29
N ASN A 73 13.49 19.35 9.31
CA ASN A 73 14.08 20.15 8.22
C ASN A 73 15.01 19.41 7.25
N ILE A 74 15.08 18.07 7.24
CA ILE A 74 15.79 17.36 6.17
C ILE A 74 15.04 17.54 4.84
N SER A 75 15.75 17.91 3.77
CA SER A 75 15.17 17.97 2.43
C SER A 75 14.86 16.56 1.91
N LYS A 76 13.91 16.45 0.96
CA LYS A 76 13.60 15.18 0.29
C LYS A 76 14.85 14.54 -0.32
N GLU A 77 15.65 15.33 -1.02
CA GLU A 77 16.87 14.87 -1.68
C GLU A 77 17.91 14.34 -0.67
N ASN A 78 18.09 15.03 0.47
CA ASN A 78 18.98 14.54 1.53
C ASN A 78 18.42 13.28 2.21
N PHE A 79 17.10 13.18 2.39
CA PHE A 79 16.48 11.95 2.89
C PHE A 79 16.73 10.76 1.94
N VAL A 80 16.53 10.95 0.64
CA VAL A 80 16.81 9.94 -0.39
C VAL A 80 18.28 9.50 -0.35
N LYS A 81 19.21 10.45 -0.31
CA LYS A 81 20.66 10.17 -0.25
C LYS A 81 21.03 9.35 0.99
N GLU A 82 20.46 9.68 2.15
CA GLU A 82 20.76 8.97 3.40
C GLU A 82 20.21 7.53 3.40
N ILE A 83 19.02 7.31 2.84
CA ILE A 83 18.45 5.97 2.67
C ILE A 83 19.29 5.15 1.66
N GLN A 84 19.64 5.74 0.53
CA GLN A 84 20.51 5.10 -0.48
C GLN A 84 21.87 4.74 0.09
N LYS A 85 22.50 5.64 0.84
CA LYS A 85 23.80 5.42 1.50
C LYS A 85 23.77 4.20 2.42
N PHE A 86 22.71 4.06 3.23
CA PHE A 86 22.57 2.91 4.12
C PHE A 86 22.33 1.61 3.35
N ILE A 87 21.40 1.57 2.40
CA ILE A 87 21.06 0.33 1.66
C ILE A 87 22.24 -0.17 0.82
N LYS A 88 23.00 0.72 0.18
CA LYS A 88 24.16 0.34 -0.65
C LYS A 88 25.32 -0.25 0.17
N ASN A 89 25.48 0.23 1.41
CA ASN A 89 26.55 -0.20 2.31
C ASN A 89 26.05 -0.18 3.77
N PRO A 90 25.25 -1.20 4.16
CA PRO A 90 24.72 -1.28 5.51
C PRO A 90 25.85 -1.71 6.43
N VAL A 91 26.36 -0.75 7.20
CA VAL A 91 27.35 -0.94 8.25
C VAL A 91 26.89 -0.18 9.48
N VAL A 92 27.30 -0.62 10.66
CA VAL A 92 26.87 -0.03 11.94
C VAL A 92 27.05 1.49 11.96
N LYS A 93 28.21 1.98 11.49
CA LYS A 93 28.53 3.42 11.40
C LYS A 93 27.62 4.24 10.48
N ASN A 94 26.97 3.60 9.50
CA ASN A 94 26.05 4.25 8.57
C ASN A 94 24.58 4.16 9.04
N SER A 95 24.28 3.38 10.08
CA SER A 95 22.93 3.24 10.60
C SER A 95 22.56 4.42 11.51
N LYS A 96 21.42 5.05 11.24
CA LYS A 96 20.79 6.02 12.17
C LYS A 96 19.93 5.36 13.25
N MET A 97 19.93 4.04 13.33
CA MET A 97 19.04 3.26 14.20
C MET A 97 19.84 2.26 15.03
N PRO A 98 20.68 2.71 15.98
CA PRO A 98 21.50 1.82 16.80
C PRO A 98 20.67 0.82 17.61
N GLY A 99 19.49 1.23 18.09
CA GLY A 99 18.54 0.33 18.77
C GLY A 99 18.02 -0.79 17.87
N ALA A 100 17.77 -0.50 16.59
CA ALA A 100 17.37 -1.53 15.63
C ALA A 100 18.52 -2.48 15.30
N VAL A 101 19.76 -1.97 15.19
CA VAL A 101 20.95 -2.81 15.01
C VAL A 101 21.14 -3.74 16.21
N LYS A 102 20.93 -3.25 17.44
CA LYS A 102 21.00 -4.06 18.66
C LYS A 102 19.89 -5.12 18.73
N LYS A 103 18.66 -4.78 18.32
CA LYS A 103 17.49 -5.68 18.41
C LYS A 103 17.43 -6.72 17.29
N PHE A 104 17.71 -6.32 16.05
CA PHE A 104 17.48 -7.13 14.85
C PHE A 104 18.77 -7.53 14.13
N GLY A 105 19.93 -7.01 14.56
CA GLY A 105 21.18 -7.12 13.80
C GLY A 105 21.27 -6.10 12.66
N LEU A 106 22.34 -6.22 11.88
CA LEU A 106 22.61 -5.35 10.75
C LEU A 106 21.85 -5.83 9.51
N MET A 107 21.20 -4.91 8.78
CA MET A 107 20.52 -5.24 7.53
C MET A 107 21.50 -5.85 6.52
N PRO A 108 21.20 -7.02 5.93
CA PRO A 108 22.03 -7.58 4.87
C PRO A 108 22.07 -6.67 3.64
N ARG A 109 23.23 -6.59 2.98
CA ARG A 109 23.40 -5.78 1.75
C ARG A 109 22.45 -6.26 0.65
N GLN A 110 21.73 -5.33 0.04
CA GLN A 110 20.81 -5.59 -1.06
C GLN A 110 21.37 -5.05 -2.38
N TYR A 111 21.16 -5.77 -3.47
CA TYR A 111 21.58 -5.38 -4.82
C TYR A 111 20.43 -4.71 -5.59
N PHE A 112 19.73 -3.78 -4.96
CA PHE A 112 18.66 -3.02 -5.60
C PHE A 112 19.23 -1.89 -6.45
N SER A 113 18.55 -1.55 -7.55
CA SER A 113 18.95 -0.42 -8.40
C SER A 113 18.78 0.90 -7.66
N GLU A 114 19.62 1.90 -7.98
CA GLU A 114 19.54 3.22 -7.34
C GLU A 114 18.18 3.90 -7.58
N SER A 115 17.60 3.70 -8.78
CA SER A 115 16.27 4.19 -9.14
C SER A 115 15.17 3.57 -8.27
N ALA A 116 15.23 2.25 -8.02
CA ALA A 116 14.28 1.58 -7.15
C ALA A 116 14.36 2.13 -5.71
N ILE A 117 15.57 2.26 -5.17
CA ILE A 117 15.77 2.82 -3.82
C ILE A 117 15.29 4.27 -3.75
N ARG A 118 15.54 5.08 -4.79
CA ARG A 118 15.07 6.47 -4.86
C ARG A 118 13.54 6.53 -4.81
N GLN A 119 12.84 5.76 -5.64
CA GLN A 119 11.38 5.75 -5.66
C GLN A 119 10.78 5.32 -4.32
N ILE A 120 11.37 4.32 -3.66
CA ILE A 120 10.97 3.91 -2.30
C ILE A 120 11.16 5.07 -1.32
N ALA A 121 12.33 5.72 -1.32
CA ALA A 121 12.63 6.80 -0.40
C ALA A 121 11.74 8.04 -0.64
N GLU A 122 11.45 8.39 -1.88
CA GLU A 122 10.49 9.46 -2.22
C GLU A 122 9.09 9.13 -1.69
N TYR A 123 8.61 7.90 -1.95
CA TYR A 123 7.35 7.41 -1.40
C TYR A 123 7.32 7.54 0.13
N MET A 124 8.36 7.03 0.81
CA MET A 124 8.50 7.13 2.25
C MET A 124 8.49 8.57 2.73
N TYR A 125 9.13 9.51 2.03
CA TYR A 125 9.20 10.90 2.46
C TYR A 125 7.82 11.59 2.42
N ASP A 126 7.11 11.45 1.29
CA ASP A 126 5.87 12.18 1.01
C ASP A 126 4.62 11.55 1.62
N ASN A 127 4.62 10.23 1.88
CA ASN A 127 3.41 9.51 2.22
C ASN A 127 3.38 9.02 3.67
N GLU A 128 2.19 8.92 4.24
CA GLU A 128 2.00 8.17 5.48
C GLU A 128 2.22 6.68 5.23
N LEU A 129 3.01 6.05 6.11
CA LEU A 129 3.33 4.64 6.03
C LEU A 129 2.43 3.83 6.95
N GLU A 130 2.18 2.59 6.54
CA GLU A 130 1.44 1.61 7.33
C GLU A 130 2.15 1.38 8.67
N ARG A 131 1.37 1.39 9.75
CA ARG A 131 1.83 1.19 11.12
C ARG A 131 1.46 -0.23 11.58
N PRO A 132 2.35 -0.93 12.30
CA PRO A 132 1.95 -2.13 13.03
C PRO A 132 0.95 -1.81 14.14
N VAL A 133 0.20 -2.82 14.56
CA VAL A 133 -0.66 -2.73 15.74
C VAL A 133 0.19 -2.38 16.97
N GLY A 134 -0.30 -1.47 17.81
CA GLY A 134 0.39 -1.01 19.03
C GLY A 134 1.63 -0.12 18.80
N PHE A 135 1.90 0.30 17.56
CA PHE A 135 3.09 1.10 17.24
C PHE A 135 3.19 2.39 18.08
N ASP A 136 2.09 3.12 18.21
CA ASP A 136 2.10 4.44 18.85
C ASP A 136 2.25 4.34 20.39
N GLU A 137 1.71 3.30 21.01
CA GLU A 137 1.83 3.03 22.46
C GLU A 137 3.28 2.79 22.88
N ASN A 138 4.04 2.10 22.02
CA ASN A 138 5.46 1.80 22.21
C ASN A 138 6.38 2.96 21.78
N HIS A 139 5.83 4.02 21.15
CA HIS A 139 6.60 5.14 20.60
C HIS A 139 5.97 6.51 20.94
N LYS A 140 5.70 6.75 22.22
CA LYS A 140 5.00 7.93 22.79
C LYS A 140 5.56 9.32 22.43
N ASN A 141 6.66 9.41 21.69
CA ASN A 141 7.33 10.67 21.32
C ASN A 141 7.15 11.07 19.84
N ILE A 142 6.34 10.37 19.05
CA ILE A 142 6.17 10.67 17.62
C ILE A 142 4.98 11.62 17.42
N LYS A 143 5.25 12.92 17.28
CA LYS A 143 4.23 13.92 16.92
C LYS A 143 3.92 13.81 15.42
N GLY A 144 2.68 13.45 15.06
CA GLY A 144 2.21 13.51 13.67
C GLY A 144 0.68 13.59 13.57
N ASN A 145 0.16 14.56 12.82
CA ASN A 145 -1.28 14.76 12.55
C ASN A 145 -1.94 13.61 11.74
N GLY A 146 -1.17 12.61 11.33
CA GLY A 146 -1.57 11.47 10.49
C GLY A 146 -2.08 10.24 11.22
N ILE A 147 -2.37 10.36 12.52
CA ILE A 147 -2.71 9.21 13.37
C ILE A 147 -4.12 8.68 13.03
N ILE A 148 -5.10 9.58 12.93
CA ILE A 148 -6.51 9.22 12.71
C ILE A 148 -6.74 8.64 11.30
N LYS A 149 -6.12 9.21 10.26
CA LYS A 149 -6.34 8.77 8.87
C LYS A 149 -5.79 7.36 8.59
N VAL A 150 -4.62 7.02 9.14
CA VAL A 150 -4.02 5.68 8.94
C VAL A 150 -4.81 4.61 9.69
N GLN A 151 -5.26 4.88 10.92
CA GLN A 151 -6.03 3.91 11.68
C GLN A 151 -7.34 3.55 10.97
N ILE A 152 -8.05 4.55 10.46
CA ILE A 152 -9.26 4.33 9.63
C ILE A 152 -8.92 3.55 8.36
N LYS A 153 -7.85 3.90 7.63
CA LYS A 153 -7.46 3.20 6.40
C LYS A 153 -7.09 1.73 6.64
N ASN A 154 -6.42 1.42 7.74
CA ASN A 154 -6.10 0.05 8.13
C ASN A 154 -7.37 -0.73 8.48
N ILE A 155 -8.29 -0.15 9.26
CA ILE A 155 -9.58 -0.77 9.57
C ILE A 155 -10.38 -1.05 8.29
N LEU A 156 -10.42 -0.09 7.36
CA LEU A 156 -11.08 -0.26 6.06
C LEU A 156 -10.42 -1.36 5.22
N ARG A 157 -9.09 -1.47 5.21
CA ARG A 157 -8.36 -2.53 4.49
C ARG A 157 -8.63 -3.91 5.11
N TYR A 158 -8.62 -4.03 6.44
CA TYR A 158 -8.97 -5.28 7.12
C TYR A 158 -10.41 -5.68 6.83
N SER A 159 -11.35 -4.73 6.89
CA SER A 159 -12.75 -4.95 6.55
C SER A 159 -12.92 -5.38 5.08
N HIS A 160 -12.23 -4.73 4.14
CA HIS A 160 -12.29 -5.09 2.72
C HIS A 160 -11.71 -6.49 2.45
N ASN A 161 -10.59 -6.84 3.08
CA ASN A 161 -10.00 -8.19 2.98
C ASN A 161 -10.93 -9.26 3.58
N TYR A 162 -11.58 -8.96 4.70
CA TYR A 162 -12.57 -9.85 5.33
C TYR A 162 -13.80 -10.05 4.44
N ILE A 163 -14.32 -8.99 3.84
CA ILE A 163 -15.44 -9.05 2.89
C ILE A 163 -15.06 -9.87 1.64
N ASN A 164 -13.84 -9.71 1.12
CA ASN A 164 -13.39 -10.50 -0.03
C ASN A 164 -13.19 -11.98 0.32
N PHE A 165 -12.74 -12.28 1.54
CA PHE A 165 -12.68 -13.63 2.09
C PHE A 165 -14.08 -14.26 2.19
N LEU A 166 -15.05 -13.55 2.79
CA LEU A 166 -16.44 -14.02 2.91
C LEU A 166 -17.11 -14.23 1.55
N ASN A 167 -16.79 -13.41 0.56
CA ASN A 167 -17.35 -13.49 -0.79
C ASN A 167 -16.62 -14.49 -1.69
N GLY A 168 -15.67 -15.28 -1.17
CA GLY A 168 -14.92 -16.27 -1.95
C GLY A 168 -14.09 -15.67 -3.10
N LYS A 169 -13.84 -14.36 -3.09
CA LYS A 169 -13.06 -13.63 -4.12
C LYS A 169 -11.56 -13.61 -3.80
N PHE A 170 -11.12 -14.49 -2.89
CA PHE A 170 -9.72 -14.63 -2.55
C PHE A 170 -9.04 -15.46 -3.65
N ASP A 171 -8.39 -14.77 -4.59
CA ASP A 171 -7.69 -15.40 -5.70
C ASP A 171 -6.43 -16.11 -5.18
N PHE A 172 -6.50 -17.42 -5.00
CA PHE A 172 -5.44 -18.28 -4.49
C PHE A 172 -4.46 -18.69 -5.61
N THR A 173 -4.01 -17.74 -6.42
CA THR A 173 -2.94 -17.97 -7.41
C THR A 173 -1.56 -17.73 -6.78
N TYR A 174 -1.28 -18.45 -5.69
CA TYR A 174 0.08 -18.81 -5.28
C TYR A 174 0.16 -20.33 -5.25
N ARG A 175 0.22 -20.93 -6.45
CA ARG A 175 0.52 -22.35 -6.62
C ARG A 175 1.87 -22.45 -7.35
N ASN A 176 2.75 -23.26 -6.77
CA ASN A 176 4.07 -23.71 -7.25
C ASN A 176 5.29 -22.86 -6.91
N PHE A 177 5.89 -23.15 -5.75
CA PHE A 177 7.35 -23.11 -5.59
C PHE A 177 7.87 -24.17 -4.59
N TYR A 178 7.27 -25.36 -4.56
CA TYR A 178 7.87 -26.55 -3.94
C TYR A 178 7.66 -27.76 -4.86
N SER A 179 8.52 -27.87 -5.86
CA SER A 179 8.81 -29.08 -6.63
C SER A 179 10.08 -28.82 -7.45
N PHE A 180 11.20 -28.62 -6.75
CA PHE A 180 12.57 -28.86 -7.25
C PHE A 180 13.49 -28.75 -6.03
N LEU A 181 13.50 -29.82 -5.25
CA LEU A 181 14.61 -30.42 -4.49
C LEU A 181 14.08 -31.68 -3.80
#